data_AF-A0AAD1AB79-F1
#
_entry.id   AF-A0AAD1AB79-F1
#
_cell.length_a   1.000
_cell.length_b   1.000
_cell.length_c   1.000
_cell.angle_alpha   90.00
_cell.angle_beta   90.00
_cell.angle_gamma   90.00
#
_symmetry.space_group_name_H-M   'P 1'
#
loop_
_entity.id
_entity.type
_entity.pdbx_description
1 polymer ?
#
loop_
_entity_poly.entity_id
_entity_poly.type
_entity_poly.pdbx_seq_one_letter_code
_entity_poly.pdbx_strand_id
1 'polypeptide(L)'
;MCSSRYPLLPTEIELPVTTTPLGAISRLEHALDGFEGDRERCRQRLADARRRLESYQSRGEGAFAFASELAEKHRLLAEVAAALAKDIDGIGAVDAIAA
;
A
#
# COMPACT_ATOMS: atom_id res chain seq x y z
N MET A 1 -31.79 -9.82 29.90
CA MET A 1 -31.59 -9.05 28.65
C MET A 1 -30.09 -8.93 28.41
N CYS A 2 -29.49 -9.88 27.70
CA CYS A 2 -28.07 -9.82 27.37
C CYS A 2 -27.87 -8.80 26.25
N SER A 3 -27.10 -7.75 26.55
CA SER A 3 -26.68 -6.74 25.58
C SER A 3 -25.51 -7.31 24.79
N SER A 4 -25.75 -7.92 23.63
CA SER A 4 -24.70 -8.15 22.64
C SER A 4 -24.53 -6.87 21.83
N ARG A 5 -23.50 -6.10 22.17
CA ARG A 5 -23.11 -4.85 21.50
C ARG A 5 -21.78 -5.03 20.76
N TYR A 6 -21.57 -6.20 20.18
CA TYR A 6 -20.49 -6.45 19.23
C TYR A 6 -21.10 -7.14 18.02
N PRO A 7 -20.97 -6.56 16.81
CA PRO A 7 -21.32 -7.30 15.60
C PRO A 7 -20.44 -8.54 15.57
N LEU A 8 -21.06 -9.70 15.42
CA LEU A 8 -20.37 -10.98 15.41
C LEU A 8 -19.21 -10.88 14.42
N LEU A 9 -17.98 -11.00 14.91
CA LEU A 9 -16.85 -11.27 14.03
C LEU A 9 -17.20 -12.54 13.24
N PRO A 10 -16.71 -12.72 12.00
CA PRO A 10 -17.06 -13.86 11.15
C PRO A 10 -16.79 -15.26 11.76
N THR A 11 -16.27 -15.31 12.99
CA THR A 11 -15.83 -16.48 13.72
C THR A 11 -16.42 -16.60 15.12
N GLU A 12 -17.45 -15.82 15.47
CA GLU A 12 -18.15 -16.00 16.75
C GLU A 12 -18.95 -17.32 16.75
N ILE A 13 -18.67 -18.18 17.74
CA ILE A 13 -19.30 -19.50 17.87
C ILE A 13 -20.34 -19.43 18.98
N GLU A 14 -21.62 -19.46 18.60
CA GLU A 14 -22.70 -19.53 19.58
C GLU A 14 -22.75 -20.92 20.24
N LEU A 15 -22.65 -20.93 21.57
CA LEU A 15 -22.80 -22.10 22.42
C LEU A 15 -23.95 -21.89 23.43
N PRO A 16 -25.21 -22.10 23.02
CA PRO A 16 -26.35 -22.06 23.93
C PRO A 16 -26.16 -23.04 25.10
N VAL A 17 -26.68 -22.71 26.27
CA VAL A 17 -26.57 -23.53 27.50
C VAL A 17 -27.22 -24.92 27.36
N THR A 18 -28.08 -25.09 26.35
CA THR A 18 -28.74 -26.34 25.99
C THR A 18 -27.91 -27.23 25.05
N THR A 19 -26.74 -26.75 24.61
CA THR A 19 -25.87 -27.50 23.70
C THR A 19 -25.24 -28.65 24.46
N THR A 20 -25.35 -29.86 23.90
CA THR A 20 -24.66 -31.02 24.47
C THR A 20 -23.15 -30.82 24.38
N PRO A 21 -22.35 -31.43 25.28
CA PRO A 21 -20.90 -31.35 25.19
C PRO A 21 -20.36 -31.77 23.81
N LEU A 22 -20.94 -32.81 23.21
CA LEU A 22 -20.57 -33.25 21.86
C LEU A 22 -20.94 -32.21 20.80
N GLY A 23 -22.13 -31.60 20.87
CA GLY A 23 -22.55 -30.56 19.95
C GLY A 23 -21.69 -29.29 20.05
N ALA A 24 -21.17 -28.98 21.25
CA ALA A 24 -20.24 -27.86 21.45
C ALA A 24 -18.88 -28.17 20.79
N ILE A 25 -18.35 -29.38 20.98
CA ILE A 25 -17.10 -29.83 20.36
C ILE A 25 -17.22 -29.79 18.83
N SER A 26 -18.29 -30.35 18.25
CA SER A 26 -18.46 -30.35 16.79
C SER A 26 -18.54 -28.95 16.18
N ARG A 27 -19.11 -27.96 16.90
CA ARG A 27 -19.11 -26.56 16.44
C ARG A 27 -17.72 -25.94 16.49
N LEU A 28 -16.94 -26.24 17.52
CA LEU A 28 -15.54 -25.79 17.64
C LEU A 28 -14.68 -26.42 16.53
N GLU A 29 -14.81 -27.72 16.29
CA GLU A 29 -14.10 -28.43 15.21
C GLU A 29 -14.39 -27.78 13.86
N HIS A 30 -15.66 -27.56 13.54
CA HIS A 30 -16.05 -26.93 12.28
C HIS A 30 -15.50 -25.50 12.11
N ALA A 31 -15.53 -24.70 13.18
CA ALA A 31 -14.96 -23.35 13.13
C ALA A 31 -13.43 -23.39 12.94
N LEU A 32 -12.73 -24.30 13.62
CA LEU A 32 -11.29 -24.49 13.48
C LEU A 32 -10.89 -24.92 12.07
N ASP A 33 -11.66 -25.80 11.43
CA ASP A 33 -11.43 -26.19 10.03
C ASP A 33 -11.53 -24.98 9.08
N GLY A 34 -12.50 -24.09 9.32
CA GLY A 34 -12.62 -22.83 8.58
C GLY A 34 -11.38 -21.94 8.73
N PHE A 35 -10.89 -21.80 9.96
CA PHE A 35 -9.65 -21.05 10.26
C PHE A 35 -8.42 -21.66 9.60
N GLU A 36 -8.32 -22.99 9.56
CA GLU A 36 -7.18 -23.66 8.92
C GLU A 36 -7.13 -23.37 7.42
N GLY A 37 -8.28 -23.39 6.74
CA GLY A 37 -8.40 -22.99 5.34
C GLY A 37 -8.03 -21.52 5.10
N ASP A 38 -8.45 -20.62 5.99
CA ASP A 38 -8.09 -19.19 5.91
C ASP A 38 -6.60 -18.96 6.15
N ARG A 39 -6.04 -19.65 7.14
CA ARG A 39 -4.61 -19.61 7.45
C ARG A 39 -3.78 -20.08 6.27
N GLU A 40 -4.20 -21.15 5.59
CA GLU A 40 -3.49 -21.67 4.44
C GLU A 40 -3.56 -20.72 3.23
N ARG A 41 -4.74 -20.14 2.94
CA ARG A 41 -4.87 -19.08 1.93
C ARG A 41 -3.99 -17.88 2.25
N CYS A 42 -3.92 -17.48 3.51
CA CYS A 42 -3.07 -16.38 3.96
C CYS A 42 -1.58 -16.70 3.73
N ARG A 43 -1.13 -17.91 4.07
CA ARG A 43 0.25 -18.36 3.81
C ARG A 43 0.58 -18.34 2.32
N GLN A 44 -0.31 -18.85 1.48
CA GLN A 44 -0.09 -18.87 0.03
C GLN A 44 0.05 -17.44 -0.52
N ARG A 45 -0.85 -16.52 -0.12
CA ARG A 45 -0.78 -15.10 -0.52
C ARG A 45 0.51 -14.43 -0.05
N LEU A 46 0.98 -14.74 1.15
CA LEU A 46 2.23 -14.22 1.67
C LEU A 46 3.45 -14.75 0.90
N ALA A 47 3.47 -16.05 0.58
CA ALA A 47 4.53 -16.65 -0.22
C ALA A 47 4.60 -16.04 -1.62
N ASP A 48 3.45 -15.82 -2.26
CA ASP A 48 3.37 -15.17 -3.56
C ASP A 48 3.85 -13.71 -3.51
N ALA A 49 3.46 -12.97 -2.48
CA ALA A 49 3.90 -11.59 -2.28
C ALA A 49 5.42 -11.50 -2.06
N ARG A 50 6.00 -12.41 -1.26
CA ARG A 50 7.45 -12.50 -1.05
C ARG A 50 8.20 -12.79 -2.34
N ARG A 51 7.74 -13.76 -3.13
CA ARG A 51 8.34 -14.09 -4.44
C ARG A 51 8.33 -12.90 -5.40
N ARG A 52 7.22 -12.16 -5.44
CA ARG A 52 7.11 -10.93 -6.26
C ARG A 52 8.07 -9.84 -5.77
N LEU A 53 8.18 -9.67 -4.45
CA LEU A 53 9.09 -8.71 -3.84
C LEU A 53 10.55 -9.02 -4.19
N GLU A 54 10.98 -10.27 -4.01
CA GLU A 54 12.33 -10.72 -4.37
C GLU A 54 12.61 -10.52 -5.87
N SER A 55 11.63 -10.79 -6.74
CA SER A 55 11.76 -10.54 -8.17
C SER A 55 11.92 -9.04 -8.49
N TYR A 56 11.22 -8.16 -7.77
CA TYR A 56 11.36 -6.72 -7.95
C TYR A 56 12.67 -6.18 -7.39
N GLN A 57 13.10 -6.67 -6.22
CA GLN A 57 14.39 -6.34 -5.64
C GLN A 57 15.50 -6.72 -6.60
N SER A 58 15.53 -7.97 -7.09
CA SER A 58 16.51 -8.42 -8.09
C SER A 58 16.59 -7.55 -9.35
N ARG A 59 15.49 -6.90 -9.75
CA ARG A 59 15.44 -5.99 -10.91
C ARG A 59 15.84 -4.55 -10.58
N GLY A 60 15.83 -4.17 -9.30
CA GLY A 60 15.91 -2.78 -8.84
C GLY A 60 17.07 -2.46 -7.90
N GLU A 61 17.98 -3.40 -7.60
CA GLU A 61 19.12 -3.12 -6.70
C GLU A 61 20.27 -2.31 -7.33
N GLY A 62 20.13 -1.90 -8.60
CA GLY A 62 21.07 -0.99 -9.24
C GLY A 62 20.71 0.48 -9.01
N ALA A 63 21.71 1.36 -8.88
CA ALA A 63 21.49 2.79 -9.04
C ALA A 63 20.76 3.02 -10.38
N PHE A 64 19.72 3.87 -10.38
CA PHE A 64 18.99 4.20 -11.60
C PHE A 64 19.99 4.60 -12.69
N ALA A 65 20.00 3.87 -13.81
CA ALA A 65 21.07 3.94 -14.81
C ALA A 65 21.30 5.36 -15.37
N PHE A 66 20.27 6.22 -15.31
CA PHE A 66 20.30 7.60 -15.79
C PHE A 66 20.25 8.63 -14.65
N ALA A 67 20.62 8.26 -13.42
CA ALA A 67 20.55 9.18 -12.27
C ALA A 67 21.40 10.44 -12.47
N SER A 68 22.61 10.29 -13.02
CA SER A 68 23.49 11.42 -13.35
C SER A 68 22.92 12.28 -14.46
N GLU A 69 22.43 11.67 -15.55
CA GLU A 69 21.81 12.38 -16.67
C GLU A 69 20.56 13.15 -16.21
N LEU A 70 19.74 12.55 -15.33
CA LEU A 70 18.57 13.20 -14.77
C LEU A 70 18.94 14.40 -13.90
N ALA A 71 19.98 14.27 -13.06
CA ALA A 71 20.49 15.38 -12.25
C ALA A 71 21.03 16.52 -13.13
N GLU A 72 21.72 16.20 -14.22
CA GLU A 72 22.20 17.19 -15.18
C GLU A 72 21.03 17.89 -15.88
N LYS A 73 20.03 17.14 -16.35
CA LYS A 73 18.83 17.71 -16.97
C LYS A 73 18.06 18.61 -16.02
N HIS A 74 17.94 18.25 -14.75
CA HIS A 74 17.33 19.11 -13.73
C HIS A 74 18.11 20.42 -13.54
N ARG A 75 19.45 20.37 -13.52
CA ARG A 75 20.28 21.57 -13.45
C ARG A 75 20.05 22.48 -14.66
N LEU A 76 20.09 21.92 -15.87
CA LEU A 76 19.85 22.67 -17.10
C LEU A 76 18.45 23.28 -17.14
N LEU A 77 17.43 22.55 -16.70
CA LEU A 77 16.06 23.07 -16.60
C LEU A 77 15.97 24.23 -15.61
N ALA A 78 16.66 24.18 -14.48
CA ALA A 78 16.70 25.28 -13.52
C ALA A 78 17.38 26.54 -14.12
N GLU A 79 18.45 26.36 -14.87
CA GLU A 79 19.13 27.45 -15.58
C GLU A 79 18.23 28.10 -16.63
N VAL A 80 17.53 27.29 -17.44
CA VAL A 80 16.57 27.78 -18.45
C VAL A 80 15.40 28.50 -17.79
N ALA A 81 14.85 27.94 -16.71
CA ALA A 81 13.76 28.56 -15.97
C ALA A 81 14.17 29.93 -15.39
N ALA A 82 15.39 30.05 -14.86
CA ALA A 82 15.91 31.31 -14.36
C ALA A 82 16.14 32.35 -15.48
N ALA A 83 16.67 31.91 -16.63
CA ALA A 83 16.83 32.77 -17.80
C ALA A 83 15.48 33.28 -18.32
N LEU A 84 14.49 32.39 -18.46
CA LEU A 84 13.15 32.75 -18.90
C LEU A 84 12.46 33.72 -17.95
N ALA A 85 12.58 33.51 -16.63
CA ALA A 85 12.05 34.43 -15.63
C ALA A 85 12.68 35.83 -15.77
N LYS A 86 13.99 35.91 -15.96
CA LYS A 86 14.70 37.18 -16.18
C LYS A 86 14.27 37.88 -17.47
N ASP A 87 14.05 37.13 -18.54
CA ASP A 87 13.56 37.70 -19.80
C ASP A 87 12.13 38.27 -19.65
N ILE A 88 11.25 37.57 -18.92
CA ILE A 88 9.89 38.05 -18.60
C ILE A 88 9.96 39.33 -17.74
N ASP A 89 10.80 39.34 -16.70
CA ASP A 89 11.00 40.53 -15.86
C ASP A 89 11.58 41.71 -16.66
N GLY A 90 12.48 41.42 -17.60
CA GLY A 90 13.05 42.40 -18.53
C GLY A 90 12.02 42.99 -19.49
N ILE A 91 11.12 42.16 -20.04
CA ILE A 91 10.01 42.60 -20.88
C ILE A 91 9.06 43.50 -20.08
N GLY A 92 8.68 43.08 -18.86
CA GLY A 92 7.83 43.90 -17.98
C GLY A 92 8.48 45.24 -17.59
N ALA A 93 9.79 45.29 -17.45
CA ALA A 93 10.53 46.53 -17.21
C ALA A 93 10.60 47.44 -18.46
N VAL A 94 10.72 46.87 -19.67
CA VAL A 94 10.68 47.63 -20.93
C VAL A 94 9.30 48.24 -21.15
N ASP A 95 8.24 47.47 -20.91
CA ASP A 95 6.86 47.96 -21.01
C ASP A 95 6.57 49.08 -19.99
N ALA A 96 7.18 49.03 -18.80
CA ALA A 96 7.07 50.09 -17.80
C ALA A 96 7.86 51.36 -18.13
N ILE A 97 8.93 51.29 -18.94
CA ILE A 97 9.69 52.45 -19.40
C ILE A 97 9.02 53.11 -20.63
N ALA A 98 8.19 52.36 -21.38
CA ALA A 98 7.49 52.84 -22.56
C ALA A 98 6.11 53.50 -22.28
N ALA A 99 5.68 53.55 -21.01
CA ALA A 99 4.43 54.17 -20.54
C ALA A 99 4.68 55.52 -19.84
#